data_AF-A0A1E7G4V4-F1
#
_entry.id   AF-A0A1E7G4V4-F1
#
_cell.length_a   1.000
_cell.length_b   1.000
_cell.length_c   1.000
_cell.angle_alpha   90.00
_cell.angle_beta   90.00
_cell.angle_gamma   90.00
#
_symmetry.space_group_name_H-M   'P 1'
#
loop_
_entity.id
_entity.type
_entity.pdbx_description
1 polymer ?
#
loop_
_entity_poly.entity_id
_entity_poly.type
_entity_poly.pdbx_seq_one_letter_code
_entity_poly.pdbx_strand_id
1 'polypeptide(L)'
;MKMTKFEEELSSLPVSKSTNYTEYWNKAQLLTVFKDWQPQQALPVVPDFIGKLINTFGAPEDGKHINYSASYLEIQKELDWIDNHQKTWLTALLIGFRVEKPQLFYLKNKLTGMWLMRDEVDEVYPYDHTFNRCHRGKFTQQEIDSMQTGSYELVPVEDGE
;
A
#
# COMPACT_ATOMS: atom_id res chain seq x y z
N MET A 1 -1.29 -36.19 14.69
CA MET A 1 -0.57 -34.92 14.95
C MET A 1 -1.63 -33.82 14.95
N LYS A 2 -1.87 -33.13 16.07
CA LYS A 2 -2.84 -32.02 16.10
C LYS A 2 -2.22 -30.84 15.34
N MET A 3 -2.91 -30.31 14.33
CA MET A 3 -2.53 -29.02 13.76
C MET A 3 -2.71 -27.94 14.82
N THR A 4 -1.76 -27.00 14.88
CA THR A 4 -1.92 -25.82 15.73
C THR A 4 -2.92 -24.87 15.07
N LYS A 5 -3.62 -24.04 15.86
CA LYS A 5 -4.54 -23.02 15.36
C LYS A 5 -3.89 -22.13 14.27
N PHE A 6 -2.60 -21.83 14.42
CA PHE A 6 -1.81 -21.10 13.44
C PHE A 6 -1.70 -21.83 12.09
N GLU A 7 -1.47 -23.14 12.10
CA GLU A 7 -1.38 -23.93 10.87
C GLU A 7 -2.71 -24.01 10.12
N GLU A 8 -3.83 -24.02 10.85
CA GLU A 8 -5.18 -23.99 10.29
C GLU A 8 -5.48 -22.64 9.63
N GLU A 9 -5.18 -21.53 10.32
CA GLU A 9 -5.34 -20.17 9.77
C GLU A 9 -4.45 -19.96 8.55
N LEU A 10 -3.20 -20.42 8.59
CA LEU A 10 -2.26 -20.35 7.46
C LEU A 10 -2.75 -21.15 6.25
N SER A 11 -3.34 -22.32 6.48
CA SER A 11 -3.90 -23.19 5.44
C SER A 11 -5.24 -22.66 4.88
N SER A 12 -5.84 -21.67 5.54
CA SER A 12 -7.08 -21.04 5.09
C SER A 12 -6.85 -19.89 4.11
N LEU A 13 -5.63 -19.34 4.06
CA LEU A 13 -5.27 -18.15 3.28
C LEU A 13 -5.56 -18.34 1.78
N PRO A 14 -6.04 -17.31 1.06
CA PRO A 14 -6.37 -17.42 -0.36
C PRO A 14 -5.21 -17.93 -1.24
N VAL A 15 -3.97 -17.52 -0.90
CA VAL A 15 -2.75 -17.92 -1.60
C VAL A 15 -2.45 -19.43 -1.50
N SER A 16 -3.00 -20.12 -0.51
CA SER A 16 -2.83 -21.57 -0.34
C SER A 16 -3.76 -22.41 -1.23
N LYS A 17 -4.77 -21.78 -1.85
CA LYS A 17 -5.86 -22.46 -2.59
C LYS A 17 -5.89 -22.17 -4.10
N SER A 18 -5.01 -21.29 -4.61
CA SER A 18 -4.99 -20.91 -6.03
C SER A 18 -4.39 -22.02 -6.91
N THR A 19 -5.10 -22.44 -7.96
CA THR A 19 -4.76 -23.62 -8.78
C THR A 19 -4.22 -23.33 -10.18
N ASN A 20 -4.06 -22.06 -10.56
CA ASN A 20 -3.75 -21.69 -11.96
C ASN A 20 -2.27 -21.37 -12.26
N TYR A 21 -1.36 -21.60 -11.30
CA TYR A 21 0.09 -21.71 -11.53
C TYR A 21 0.70 -22.79 -10.64
N THR A 22 1.72 -23.45 -11.17
CA THR A 22 2.52 -24.52 -10.55
C THR A 22 3.52 -24.05 -9.48
N GLU A 23 3.49 -22.79 -9.06
CA GLU A 23 4.49 -22.19 -8.13
C GLU A 23 3.86 -21.25 -7.07
N TYR A 24 2.73 -21.62 -6.47
CA TYR A 24 2.28 -20.95 -5.24
C TYR A 24 2.80 -21.65 -3.99
N TRP A 25 2.98 -20.83 -2.94
CA TRP A 25 3.52 -21.22 -1.64
C TRP A 25 2.73 -22.37 -1.04
N ASN A 26 3.24 -23.58 -1.22
CA ASN A 26 2.65 -24.74 -0.59
C ASN A 26 2.80 -24.61 0.94
N LYS A 27 2.03 -25.40 1.68
CA LYS A 27 2.04 -25.38 3.15
C LYS A 27 3.47 -25.45 3.73
N ALA A 28 4.39 -26.21 3.12
CA ALA A 28 5.77 -26.31 3.61
C ALA A 28 6.57 -25.02 3.40
N GLN A 29 6.36 -24.32 2.29
CA GLN A 29 6.99 -23.02 2.04
C GLN A 29 6.43 -21.95 3.00
N LEU A 30 5.11 -21.94 3.23
CA LEU A 30 4.48 -21.04 4.20
C LEU A 30 5.01 -21.30 5.63
N LEU A 31 5.08 -22.56 6.04
CA LEU A 31 5.67 -22.96 7.32
C LEU A 31 7.14 -22.54 7.44
N THR A 32 7.89 -22.52 6.34
CA THR A 32 9.28 -22.07 6.32
C THR A 32 9.39 -20.56 6.57
N VAL A 33 8.54 -19.74 5.93
CA VAL A 33 8.50 -18.28 6.14
C VAL A 33 8.12 -17.93 7.58
N PHE A 34 7.22 -18.71 8.16
CA PHE A 34 6.69 -18.50 9.50
C PHE A 34 7.30 -19.40 10.58
N LYS A 35 8.43 -20.06 10.30
CA LYS A 35 9.07 -20.99 11.26
C LYS A 35 9.37 -20.35 12.63
N ASP A 36 9.69 -19.05 12.62
CA ASP A 36 10.01 -18.24 13.80
C ASP A 36 8.90 -17.21 14.09
N TRP A 37 7.67 -17.46 13.64
CA TRP A 37 6.56 -16.54 13.85
C TRP A 37 6.18 -16.47 15.33
N GLN A 38 5.94 -15.25 15.79
CA GLN A 38 5.44 -14.93 17.12
C GLN A 38 4.24 -14.00 16.94
N PRO A 39 3.21 -14.06 17.82
CA PRO A 39 2.08 -13.13 17.75
C PRO A 39 2.59 -11.69 17.81
N GLN A 40 2.50 -10.96 16.69
CA GLN A 40 2.93 -9.56 16.63
C GLN A 40 1.91 -8.67 17.35
N GLN A 41 2.39 -7.78 18.22
CA GLN A 41 1.56 -6.77 18.89
C GLN A 41 1.10 -5.65 17.94
N ALA A 42 1.79 -5.43 16.81
CA ALA A 42 1.49 -4.36 15.87
C ALA A 42 1.16 -4.92 14.49
N LEU A 43 0.13 -4.35 13.85
CA LEU A 43 -0.22 -4.67 12.46
C LEU A 43 0.91 -4.25 11.51
N PRO A 44 1.22 -5.06 10.47
CA PRO A 44 2.16 -4.67 9.44
C PRO A 44 1.69 -3.41 8.72
N VAL A 45 2.65 -2.54 8.37
CA VAL A 45 2.40 -1.39 7.51
C VAL A 45 2.71 -1.80 6.07
N VAL A 46 1.78 -1.55 5.15
CA VAL A 46 1.94 -1.85 3.72
C VAL A 46 1.67 -0.60 2.89
N PRO A 47 2.31 -0.43 1.72
CA PRO A 47 1.99 0.66 0.81
C PRO A 47 0.51 0.65 0.38
N ASP A 48 -0.03 1.80 0.01
CA ASP A 48 -1.44 1.95 -0.39
C ASP A 48 -1.84 1.01 -1.54
N PHE A 49 -0.99 0.84 -2.55
CA PHE A 49 -1.27 -0.07 -3.68
C PHE A 49 -1.37 -1.54 -3.24
N ILE A 50 -0.59 -1.95 -2.24
CA ILE A 50 -0.70 -3.27 -1.61
C ILE A 50 -1.96 -3.37 -0.75
N GLY A 51 -2.29 -2.33 0.01
CA GLY A 51 -3.52 -2.30 0.80
C GLY A 51 -4.78 -2.43 -0.06
N LYS A 52 -4.83 -1.71 -1.18
CA LYS A 52 -5.88 -1.83 -2.21
C LYS A 52 -5.94 -3.25 -2.78
N LEU A 53 -4.79 -3.83 -3.08
CA LEU A 53 -4.71 -5.20 -3.55
C LEU A 53 -5.27 -6.18 -2.49
N ILE A 54 -4.84 -6.13 -1.23
CA ILE A 54 -5.36 -6.97 -0.13
C ILE A 54 -6.88 -6.83 -0.01
N ASN A 55 -7.40 -5.61 -0.03
CA ASN A 55 -8.84 -5.36 0.08
C ASN A 55 -9.64 -5.87 -1.13
N THR A 56 -9.01 -5.93 -2.31
CA THR A 56 -9.62 -6.49 -3.54
C THR A 56 -9.80 -8.00 -3.43
N PHE A 57 -8.93 -8.69 -2.70
CA PHE A 57 -9.00 -10.14 -2.48
C PHE A 57 -10.13 -10.59 -1.56
N GLY A 58 -10.74 -9.68 -0.78
CA GLY A 58 -11.81 -10.00 0.16
C GLY A 58 -11.35 -10.91 1.31
N ALA A 59 -12.22 -11.06 2.31
CA ALA A 59 -12.03 -12.09 3.32
C ALA A 59 -12.19 -13.48 2.66
N PRO A 60 -11.63 -14.57 3.22
CA PRO A 60 -11.72 -15.93 2.66
C PRO A 60 -13.13 -16.42 2.30
N GLU A 61 -14.17 -15.77 2.83
CA GLU A 61 -15.59 -16.09 2.58
C GLU A 61 -16.10 -15.63 1.20
N ASP A 62 -15.42 -14.69 0.54
CA ASP A 62 -15.95 -14.02 -0.66
C ASP A 62 -15.64 -14.74 -1.99
N GLY A 63 -14.84 -15.82 -1.97
CA GLY A 63 -14.53 -16.62 -3.16
C GLY A 63 -13.83 -15.88 -4.31
N LYS A 64 -13.33 -14.66 -4.06
CA LYS A 64 -12.64 -13.84 -5.06
C LYS A 64 -11.19 -14.28 -5.20
N HIS A 65 -10.90 -15.08 -6.22
CA HIS A 65 -9.53 -15.43 -6.61
C HIS A 65 -9.05 -14.47 -7.71
N ILE A 66 -7.92 -13.77 -7.51
CA ILE A 66 -7.28 -13.07 -8.64
C ILE A 66 -6.67 -14.10 -9.56
N ASN A 67 -7.05 -14.03 -10.83
CA ASN A 67 -6.34 -14.74 -11.86
C ASN A 67 -5.04 -13.99 -12.19
N TYR A 68 -3.99 -14.28 -11.43
CA TYR A 68 -2.67 -13.67 -11.58
C TYR A 68 -2.10 -13.80 -13.01
N SER A 69 -2.51 -14.78 -13.81
CA SER A 69 -2.06 -14.90 -15.22
C SER A 69 -2.57 -13.77 -16.11
N ALA A 70 -3.84 -13.38 -15.92
CA ALA A 70 -4.47 -12.31 -16.68
C ALA A 70 -4.10 -10.94 -16.12
N SER A 71 -3.88 -10.86 -14.81
CA SER A 71 -3.53 -9.61 -14.12
C SER A 71 -2.04 -9.28 -14.15
N TYR A 72 -1.16 -10.22 -14.52
CA TYR A 72 0.31 -10.08 -14.40
C TYR A 72 0.86 -8.77 -14.98
N LEU A 73 0.36 -8.34 -16.15
CA LEU A 73 0.75 -7.09 -16.79
C LEU A 73 0.23 -5.83 -16.08
N GLU A 74 -0.91 -5.93 -15.38
CA GLU A 74 -1.55 -4.81 -14.68
C GLU A 74 -1.07 -4.67 -13.23
N ILE A 75 -0.56 -5.75 -12.61
CA ILE A 75 -0.15 -5.78 -11.19
C ILE A 75 1.36 -6.07 -10.97
N GLN A 76 2.21 -5.83 -11.98
CA GLN A 76 3.64 -6.15 -11.88
C GLN A 76 4.31 -5.46 -10.68
N LYS A 77 3.93 -4.21 -10.40
CA LYS A 77 4.46 -3.43 -9.27
C LYS A 77 4.13 -4.08 -7.92
N GLU A 78 2.90 -4.59 -7.79
CA GLU A 78 2.43 -5.34 -6.63
C GLU A 78 3.22 -6.63 -6.45
N LEU A 79 3.42 -7.39 -7.54
CA LEU A 79 4.17 -8.64 -7.53
C LEU A 79 5.63 -8.43 -7.13
N ASP A 80 6.31 -7.44 -7.72
CA ASP A 80 7.68 -7.08 -7.40
C ASP A 80 7.82 -6.72 -5.91
N TRP A 81 6.85 -6.00 -5.34
CA TRP A 81 6.84 -5.69 -3.92
C TRP A 81 6.63 -6.94 -3.06
N ILE A 82 5.67 -7.81 -3.42
CA ILE A 82 5.36 -9.04 -2.69
C ILE A 82 6.59 -9.95 -2.64
N ASP A 83 7.32 -10.11 -3.74
CA ASP A 83 8.51 -10.95 -3.80
C ASP A 83 9.61 -10.49 -2.84
N ASN A 84 9.73 -9.18 -2.63
CA ASN A 84 10.69 -8.60 -1.68
C ASN A 84 10.14 -8.51 -0.23
N HIS A 85 8.83 -8.65 -0.02
CA HIS A 85 8.16 -8.42 1.26
C HIS A 85 7.20 -9.57 1.66
N GLN A 86 7.53 -10.80 1.27
CA GLN A 86 6.66 -11.98 1.40
C GLN A 86 6.12 -12.18 2.83
N LYS A 87 6.99 -12.03 3.85
CA LYS A 87 6.58 -12.18 5.26
C LYS A 87 5.58 -11.10 5.68
N THR A 88 5.79 -9.85 5.24
CA THR A 88 4.88 -8.73 5.53
C THR A 88 3.54 -8.93 4.84
N TRP A 89 3.55 -9.31 3.56
CA TRP A 89 2.36 -9.65 2.79
C TRP A 89 1.52 -10.73 3.47
N LEU A 90 2.13 -11.87 3.81
CA LEU A 90 1.41 -12.98 4.42
C LEU A 90 0.91 -12.64 5.83
N THR A 91 1.67 -11.85 6.59
CA THR A 91 1.23 -11.37 7.91
C THR A 91 0.03 -10.44 7.78
N ALA A 92 0.04 -9.56 6.77
CA ALA A 92 -1.07 -8.65 6.49
C ALA A 92 -2.38 -9.40 6.14
N LEU A 93 -2.28 -10.51 5.41
CA LEU A 93 -3.41 -11.39 5.12
C LEU A 93 -3.92 -12.15 6.36
N LEU A 94 -3.04 -12.48 7.30
CA LEU A 94 -3.37 -13.30 8.47
C LEU A 94 -4.02 -12.49 9.59
N ILE A 95 -3.47 -11.32 9.91
CA ILE A 95 -3.88 -10.53 11.08
C ILE A 95 -4.36 -9.12 10.75
N GLY A 96 -4.44 -8.76 9.46
CA GLY A 96 -4.78 -7.42 8.98
C GLY A 96 -3.54 -6.52 8.85
N PHE A 97 -3.74 -5.27 8.43
CA PHE A 97 -2.65 -4.33 8.13
C PHE A 97 -3.05 -2.87 8.38
N ARG A 98 -2.05 -1.99 8.35
CA ARG A 98 -2.22 -0.54 8.21
C ARG A 98 -1.65 -0.11 6.88
N VAL A 99 -2.29 0.86 6.23
CA VAL A 99 -1.72 1.49 5.05
C VAL A 99 -0.66 2.50 5.50
N GLU A 100 0.49 2.47 4.84
CA GLU A 100 1.51 3.50 4.95
C GLU A 100 0.88 4.84 4.61
N LYS A 101 0.92 5.79 5.56
CA LYS A 101 0.53 7.16 5.27
C LYS A 101 1.69 7.79 4.50
N PRO A 102 1.53 8.13 3.21
CA PRO A 102 2.61 8.75 2.47
C PRO A 102 2.96 10.10 3.10
N GLN A 103 4.26 10.43 3.12
CA GLN A 103 4.69 11.79 3.45
C GLN A 103 4.05 12.76 2.45
N LEU A 104 3.32 13.75 2.97
CA LEU A 104 2.72 14.79 2.17
C LEU A 104 3.65 16.01 2.10
N PHE A 105 3.56 16.74 1.00
CA PHE A 105 4.29 17.98 0.78
C PHE A 105 3.33 19.08 0.35
N TYR A 106 3.61 20.29 0.82
CA TYR A 106 3.14 21.51 0.19
C TYR A 106 4.11 21.90 -0.94
N LEU A 107 3.59 22.45 -2.03
CA LEU A 107 4.39 22.95 -3.15
C LEU A 107 4.37 24.49 -3.17
N LYS A 108 5.55 25.12 -3.06
CA LYS A 108 5.70 26.58 -3.13
C LYS A 108 6.50 27.00 -4.35
N ASN A 109 5.99 27.94 -5.13
CA ASN A 109 6.67 28.38 -6.34
C ASN A 109 7.93 29.16 -5.97
N LYS A 110 9.08 28.80 -6.58
CA LYS A 110 10.38 29.41 -6.28
C LYS A 110 10.47 30.88 -6.69
N LEU A 111 9.72 31.30 -7.72
CA LEU A 111 9.78 32.65 -8.27
C LEU A 111 8.75 33.58 -7.63
N THR A 112 7.51 33.11 -7.48
CA THR A 112 6.40 33.95 -7.01
C THR A 112 6.13 33.79 -5.52
N GLY A 113 6.64 32.73 -4.88
CA GLY A 113 6.35 32.41 -3.48
C GLY A 113 4.92 31.89 -3.24
N MET A 114 4.11 31.73 -4.28
CA MET A 114 2.73 31.23 -4.19
C MET A 114 2.69 29.75 -3.86
N TRP A 115 1.65 29.32 -3.15
CA TRP A 115 1.42 27.92 -2.85
C TRP A 115 0.51 27.29 -3.91
N LEU A 116 0.76 26.02 -4.21
CA LEU A 116 -0.14 25.23 -5.04
C LEU A 116 -1.36 24.81 -4.21
N MET A 117 -2.56 25.11 -4.71
CA MET A 117 -3.83 24.68 -4.13
C MET A 117 -4.40 23.51 -4.94
N ARG A 118 -5.20 22.69 -4.27
CA ARG A 118 -6.15 21.77 -4.88
C ARG A 118 -7.55 22.19 -4.44
N ASP A 119 -8.46 22.43 -5.37
CA ASP A 119 -9.84 22.78 -5.04
C ASP A 119 -10.71 21.53 -4.80
N GLU A 120 -12.00 21.72 -4.55
CA GLU A 120 -12.97 20.64 -4.31
C GLU A 120 -13.21 19.75 -5.55
N VAL A 121 -12.74 20.16 -6.73
CA VAL A 121 -12.94 19.50 -8.03
C VAL A 121 -11.61 18.98 -8.59
N ASP A 122 -10.58 18.84 -7.74
CA ASP A 122 -9.22 18.42 -8.10
C ASP A 122 -8.50 19.33 -9.12
N GLU A 123 -8.97 20.56 -9.36
CA GLU A 123 -8.21 21.52 -10.15
C GLU A 123 -7.03 22.08 -9.35
N VAL A 124 -5.89 22.20 -10.05
CA VAL A 124 -4.61 22.59 -9.47
C VAL A 124 -4.17 23.93 -10.06
N TYR A 125 -4.06 24.96 -9.22
CA TYR A 125 -3.64 26.29 -9.63
C TYR A 125 -2.80 26.99 -8.55
N PRO A 126 -1.93 27.94 -8.95
CA PRO A 126 -1.19 28.76 -8.01
C PRO A 126 -2.14 29.74 -7.29
N TYR A 127 -2.04 29.81 -5.96
CA TYR A 127 -2.90 30.65 -5.14
C TYR A 127 -2.09 31.54 -4.19
N ASP A 128 -2.40 32.84 -4.19
CA ASP A 128 -1.74 33.87 -3.39
C ASP A 128 -2.50 34.13 -2.09
N HIS A 129 -2.43 33.20 -1.13
CA HIS A 129 -2.82 33.53 0.25
C HIS A 129 -1.80 32.98 1.24
N THR A 130 -0.85 33.84 1.57
CA THR A 130 0.26 33.63 2.50
C THR A 130 -0.15 33.43 3.97
N PHE A 131 -1.44 33.51 4.33
CA PHE A 131 -1.88 33.48 5.73
C PHE A 131 -2.69 32.26 6.19
N ASN A 132 -3.32 31.48 5.30
CA ASN A 132 -4.14 30.34 5.74
C ASN A 132 -3.64 29.01 5.17
N ARG A 133 -3.00 28.19 6.03
CA ARG A 133 -2.40 26.91 5.63
C ARG A 133 -3.44 25.87 5.17
N CYS A 134 -4.68 25.96 5.67
CA CYS A 134 -5.72 24.99 5.30
C CYS A 134 -6.15 25.06 3.83
N HIS A 135 -5.69 26.08 3.09
CA HIS A 135 -5.95 26.25 1.66
C HIS A 135 -4.78 25.74 0.79
N ARG A 136 -3.71 25.21 1.38
CA ARG A 136 -2.58 24.64 0.64
C ARG A 136 -2.89 23.19 0.27
N GLY A 137 -2.68 22.84 -0.99
CA GLY A 137 -2.82 21.46 -1.43
C GLY A 137 -1.72 20.60 -0.79
N LYS A 138 -2.10 19.38 -0.37
CA LYS A 138 -1.17 18.36 0.13
C LYS A 138 -0.96 17.32 -0.99
N PHE A 139 0.29 17.03 -1.32
CA PHE A 139 0.64 16.14 -2.43
C PHE A 139 1.60 15.05 -1.97
N THR A 140 1.39 13.84 -2.45
CA THR A 140 2.34 12.73 -2.31
C THR A 140 3.51 12.88 -3.28
N GLN A 141 4.64 12.23 -2.99
CA GLN A 141 5.77 12.22 -3.92
C GLN A 141 5.39 11.68 -5.31
N GLN A 142 4.53 10.66 -5.37
CA GLN A 142 4.08 10.08 -6.64
C GLN A 142 3.28 11.07 -7.50
N GLU A 143 2.40 11.87 -6.88
CA GLU A 143 1.66 12.92 -7.59
C GLU A 143 2.64 13.97 -8.12
N ILE A 144 3.59 14.40 -7.28
CA ILE A 144 4.61 15.39 -7.64
C ILE A 144 5.46 14.92 -8.83
N ASP A 145 5.89 13.66 -8.82
CA ASP A 145 6.67 13.05 -9.90
C ASP A 145 5.87 12.95 -11.22
N SER A 146 4.54 12.85 -11.11
CA SER A 146 3.61 12.85 -12.25
C SER A 146 3.26 14.26 -12.74
N MET A 147 3.64 15.29 -11.99
CA MET A 147 3.40 16.69 -12.30
C MET A 147 4.68 17.37 -12.80
N GLN A 148 4.56 18.38 -13.67
CA GLN A 148 5.70 19.21 -14.09
C GLN A 148 6.03 20.29 -13.03
N THR A 149 6.51 19.88 -11.85
CA THR A 149 6.66 20.73 -10.66
C THR A 149 8.07 21.28 -10.43
N GLY A 150 8.98 21.23 -11.42
CA GLY A 150 10.38 21.66 -11.25
C GLY A 150 10.59 23.12 -10.77
N SER A 151 9.61 23.99 -11.01
CA SER A 151 9.58 25.38 -10.53
C SER A 151 9.11 25.54 -9.07
N TYR A 152 8.75 24.45 -8.39
CA TYR A 152 8.29 24.44 -7.01
C TYR A 152 9.35 23.86 -6.05
N GLU A 153 9.37 24.39 -4.82
CA GLU A 153 10.05 23.79 -3.67
C GLU A 153 9.05 22.88 -2.93
N LEU A 154 9.55 21.74 -2.44
CA LEU A 154 8.77 20.77 -1.65
C LEU A 154 8.95 21.12 -0.17
N VAL A 155 7.85 21.33 0.54
CA VAL A 155 7.84 21.60 1.98
C VAL A 155 7.10 20.45 2.68
N PRO A 156 7.77 19.61 3.49
CA PRO A 156 7.12 18.50 4.18
C PRO A 156 5.98 18.97 5.08
N VAL A 157 4.87 18.23 5.09
CA VAL A 157 3.78 18.40 6.06
C VAL A 157 4.16 17.65 7.34
N GLU A 158 4.07 18.32 8.49
CA GLU A 158 4.36 17.71 9.79
C GLU A 158 3.18 16.85 10.28
N ASP A 159 3.49 15.73 10.95
CA ASP A 159 2.48 14.87 11.56
C ASP A 159 1.77 15.60 12.71
N GLY A 160 0.47 15.89 12.53
CA GLY A 160 -0.37 16.57 13.52
C GLY A 160 -1.02 17.87 13.05
N GLU A 161 -0.82 18.25 11.78
CA GLU A 161 -1.45 19.43 11.14
C GLU A 161 -2.79 19.14 10.44
#